data_AF-A0A2V9BAP1-F1
#
_entry.id   AF-A0A2V9BAP1-F1
#
_cell.length_a   1.000
_cell.length_b   1.000
_cell.length_c   1.000
_cell.angle_alpha   90.00
_cell.angle_beta   90.00
_cell.angle_gamma   90.00
#
_symmetry.space_group_name_H-M   'P 1'
#
loop_
_entity.id
_entity.type
_entity.pdbx_description
1 polymer ?
#
loop_
_entity_poly.entity_id
_entity_poly.type
_entity_poly.pdbx_seq_one_letter_code
_entity_poly.pdbx_strand_id
1 'polypeptide(L)' 'MEKKDQSVLNHIDSLVKEEERLYGRSELTDDDRRRLSELKVELDQYWDLLRQRRALREFGNDPNKAKVRAANVVENYEQ' A
#
# COMPACT_ATOMS: atom_id res chain seq x y z
N MET A 1 16.53 2.96 13.91
CA MET A 1 15.67 2.72 12.73
C MET A 1 14.60 3.81 12.69
N GLU A 2 14.33 4.36 11.51
CA GLU A 2 13.48 5.55 11.34
C GLU A 2 12.01 5.19 11.62
N LYS A 3 11.36 5.84 12.60
CA LYS A 3 9.97 5.53 13.03
C LYS A 3 8.96 5.51 11.87
N LYS A 4 9.23 6.27 10.80
CA LYS A 4 8.41 6.33 9.60
C LYS A 4 8.39 5.01 8.81
N ASP A 5 9.53 4.33 8.69
CA ASP A 5 9.60 3.03 7.99
C ASP A 5 8.75 1.99 8.72
N GLN A 6 8.85 1.96 10.05
CA GLN A 6 8.07 1.05 10.88
C GLN A 6 6.56 1.35 10.80
N SER A 7 6.18 2.62 10.78
CA SER A 7 4.77 3.01 10.62
C SER A 7 4.21 2.56 9.27
N VAL A 8 5.00 2.67 8.20
CA VAL A 8 4.62 2.19 6.86
C VAL A 8 4.48 0.67 6.85
N LEU A 9 5.44 -0.06 7.42
CA LEU A 9 5.37 -1.52 7.52
C LEU A 9 4.16 -2.00 8.34
N ASN A 10 3.86 -1.35 9.45
CA ASN A 10 2.69 -1.67 10.28
C ASN A 10 1.37 -1.42 9.51
N HIS A 11 1.35 -0.40 8.66
CA HIS A 11 0.19 -0.09 7.82
C HIS A 11 0.02 -1.15 6.72
N ILE A 12 1.10 -1.51 6.02
CA ILE A 12 1.14 -2.64 5.06
C ILE A 12 0.63 -3.93 5.71
N ASP A 13 1.11 -4.28 6.91
CA ASP A 13 0.67 -5.47 7.64
C ASP A 13 -0.85 -5.45 7.95
N SER A 14 -1.39 -4.28 8.28
CA SER A 14 -2.82 -4.11 8.51
C SER A 14 -3.63 -4.30 7.22
N LEU A 15 -3.14 -3.78 6.08
CA LEU A 15 -3.77 -3.93 4.77
C LEU A 15 -3.76 -5.39 4.29
N VAL A 16 -2.64 -6.11 4.47
CA VAL A 16 -2.53 -7.54 4.13
C VAL A 16 -3.48 -8.38 4.98
N LYS A 17 -3.57 -8.11 6.29
CA LYS A 17 -4.52 -8.80 7.17
C LYS A 17 -5.96 -8.61 6.74
N GLU A 18 -6.30 -7.43 6.25
CA GLU A 18 -7.64 -7.17 5.71
C GLU A 18 -7.86 -7.93 4.41
N GLU A 19 -6.86 -7.95 3.52
CA GLU A 19 -6.89 -8.74 2.29
C GLU A 19 -7.12 -10.24 2.59
N GLU A 20 -6.37 -10.82 3.52
CA GLU A 20 -6.52 -12.21 3.96
C GLU A 20 -7.90 -12.48 4.57
N ARG A 21 -8.46 -11.55 5.35
CA ARG A 21 -9.82 -11.67 5.90
C ARG A 21 -10.86 -11.71 4.80
N LEU A 22 -10.71 -10.90 3.75
CA LEU A 22 -11.61 -10.88 2.61
C LEU A 22 -11.47 -12.16 1.79
N TYR A 23 -10.25 -12.62 1.52
CA TYR A 23 -10.00 -13.90 0.84
C TYR A 23 -10.46 -15.13 1.63
N GLY A 24 -10.49 -15.05 2.95
CA GLY A 24 -11.03 -16.10 3.83
C GLY A 24 -12.55 -16.22 3.80
N ARG A 25 -13.28 -15.27 3.18
CA ARG A 25 -14.73 -15.37 2.98
C ARG A 25 -15.03 -16.35 1.85
N SER A 26 -16.03 -17.20 2.08
CA SER A 26 -16.49 -18.20 1.10
C SER A 26 -17.12 -17.56 -0.14
N GLU A 27 -17.70 -16.38 0.01
CA GLU A 27 -18.27 -15.59 -1.07
C GLU A 27 -17.72 -14.16 -1.03
N LEU A 28 -17.04 -13.76 -2.11
CA LEU A 28 -16.63 -12.39 -2.34
C LEU A 28 -17.72 -11.68 -3.12
N THR A 29 -18.29 -10.63 -2.54
CA THR A 29 -19.20 -9.72 -3.22
C THR A 29 -18.44 -8.78 -4.16
N ASP A 30 -19.14 -8.07 -5.04
CA ASP A 30 -18.51 -7.05 -5.89
C ASP A 30 -17.93 -5.88 -5.08
N ASP A 31 -18.53 -5.56 -3.93
CA ASP A 31 -17.96 -4.64 -2.94
C ASP A 31 -16.66 -5.18 -2.33
N ASP A 32 -16.61 -6.47 -1.97
CA ASP A 32 -15.36 -7.07 -1.47
C ASP A 32 -14.26 -7.06 -2.55
N ARG A 33 -14.62 -7.29 -3.83
CA ARG A 33 -13.68 -7.21 -4.96
C ARG A 33 -13.17 -5.79 -5.20
N ARG A 34 -14.06 -4.79 -5.10
CA ARG A 34 -13.69 -3.36 -5.11
C ARG A 34 -12.71 -3.05 -4.00
N ARG A 35 -13.04 -3.46 -2.77
CA ARG A 35 -12.22 -3.24 -1.59
C ARG A 35 -10.85 -3.90 -1.72
N LEU A 36 -10.78 -5.14 -2.21
CA LEU A 36 -9.53 -5.83 -2.50
C LEU A 36 -8.66 -5.07 -3.50
N SER A 37 -9.27 -4.49 -4.53
CA SER A 37 -8.54 -3.70 -5.53
C SER A 37 -7.98 -2.41 -4.93
N GLU A 38 -8.76 -1.72 -4.09
CA GLU A 38 -8.29 -0.55 -3.32
C GLU A 38 -7.11 -0.92 -2.40
N LEU A 39 -7.24 -1.99 -1.62
CA LEU A 39 -6.19 -2.49 -0.72
C LEU A 39 -4.89 -2.80 -1.49
N LYS A 40 -4.99 -3.40 -2.68
CA LYS A 40 -3.83 -3.68 -3.54
C LYS A 40 -3.15 -2.42 -4.03
N VAL A 41 -3.91 -1.40 -4.41
CA VAL A 41 -3.37 -0.10 -4.82
C VAL A 41 -2.66 0.57 -3.65
N GLU A 42 -3.28 0.59 -2.46
CA GLU A 42 -2.64 1.15 -1.25
C GLU A 42 -1.34 0.39 -0.91
N LEU A 43 -1.37 -0.95 -0.94
CA LEU A 43 -0.18 -1.78 -0.71
C LEU A 43 0.95 -1.43 -1.67
N ASP A 44 0.68 -1.33 -2.97
CA ASP A 44 1.68 -0.97 -3.97
C ASP A 44 2.30 0.41 -3.69
N GLN A 45 1.47 1.39 -3.31
CA GLN A 45 1.95 2.73 -2.95
C GLN A 45 2.90 2.72 -1.75
N TYR A 46 2.55 1.98 -0.69
CA TYR A 46 3.40 1.89 0.50
C TYR A 46 4.68 1.10 0.24
N TRP A 47 4.62 0.05 -0.60
CA TRP A 47 5.80 -0.68 -1.04
C TRP A 47 6.74 0.17 -1.91
N ASP A 48 6.19 0.96 -2.84
CA ASP A 48 6.97 1.88 -3.68
C ASP A 48 7.63 2.97 -2.83
N LEU A 49 6.90 3.54 -1.87
CA LEU A 49 7.46 4.49 -0.90
C LEU A 49 8.63 3.89 -0.13
N LEU A 50 8.47 2.67 0.40
CA LEU A 50 9.51 2.00 1.17
C LEU A 50 10.74 1.70 0.31
N ARG A 51 10.53 1.27 -0.93
CA ARG A 51 11.60 1.04 -1.91
C ARG A 51 12.33 2.33 -2.26
N GLN A 52 11.60 3.42 -2.50
CA GLN A 52 12.16 4.74 -2.78
C GLN A 52 12.98 5.26 -1.60
N ARG A 53 12.50 5.10 -0.36
CA ARG A 53 13.24 5.46 0.86
C ARG A 53 14.53 4.66 1.00
N ARG A 54 14.49 3.36 0.72
CA ARG A 54 15.68 2.49 0.73
C ARG A 54 16.70 2.92 -0.33
N ALA A 55 16.25 3.18 -1.56
CA ALA A 55 17.13 3.67 -2.62
C ALA A 55 17.77 5.01 -2.25
N LEU A 56 17.00 5.99 -1.78
CA LEU A 56 17.54 7.28 -1.35
C LEU A 56 18.60 7.12 -0.26
N ARG A 57 18.36 6.25 0.74
CA ARG A 57 19.33 5.97 1.80
C ARG A 57 20.61 5.32 1.26
N GLU A 58 20.49 4.39 0.33
CA GLU A 58 21.64 3.73 -0.32
C GLU A 58 22.51 4.73 -1.09
N PHE A 59 21.90 5.72 -1.75
CA PHE A 59 22.60 6.80 -2.43
C PHE A 59 23.00 7.97 -1.52
N GLY A 60 22.86 7.85 -0.19
CA GLY A 60 23.20 8.90 0.77
C GLY A 60 22.29 10.15 0.71
N ASN A 61 21.15 10.06 0.04
CA ASN A 61 20.13 11.10 -0.03
C ASN A 61 19.16 11.02 1.16
N ASP A 62 18.44 12.11 1.41
CA ASP A 62 17.43 12.16 2.48
C ASP A 62 16.21 11.27 2.13
N PRO A 63 15.94 10.20 2.90
CA PRO A 63 14.80 9.32 2.67
C PRO A 63 13.45 10.03 2.85
N ASN A 64 13.40 11.19 3.52
CA ASN A 64 12.18 11.98 3.63
C ASN A 64 11.79 12.70 2.33
N LYS A 65 12.67 12.71 1.32
CA LYS A 65 12.30 13.16 -0.04
C LYS A 65 11.44 12.17 -0.78
N ALA A 66 11.30 10.93 -0.29
CA ALA A 66 10.39 9.97 -0.88
C ALA A 66 8.95 10.48 -0.78
N LYS A 67 8.23 10.44 -1.90
CA LYS A 67 6.83 10.85 -1.99
C LYS A 67 6.00 9.64 -2.38
N VAL A 68 4.92 9.42 -1.64
CA VAL A 68 3.89 8.46 -2.06
C VAL A 68 3.39 8.93 -3.41
N ARG A 69 3.44 8.05 -4.42
CA ARG A 69 2.76 8.34 -5.68
C ARG A 69 1.29 8.57 -5.37
N ALA A 70 0.74 9.69 -5.82
CA ALA A 70 -0.71 9.85 -5.81
C ALA A 70 -1.29 8.58 -6.43
N ALA A 71 -2.24 7.95 -5.74
CA ALA A 71 -3.02 6.88 -6.33
C ALA A 71 -3.63 7.57 -7.53
N ASN A 72 -3.07 7.37 -8.72
CA ASN A 72 -3.72 7.83 -9.92
C ASN A 72 -5.05 7.10 -9.83
N VAL A 73 -6.06 7.92 -9.58
CA VAL A 73 -7.36 7.53 -9.11
C VAL A 73 -7.75 6.36 -9.98
N VAL A 74 -8.16 5.25 -9.36
CA VAL A 74 -8.92 4.22 -10.07
C VAL A 74 -10.28 4.84 -10.40
N GLU A 75 -10.29 5.93 -11.16
CA GLU A 75 -11.41 6.43 -11.94
C GLU A 75 -11.64 5.35 -12.97
N ASN A 76 -12.30 4.27 -12.56
CA ASN A 76 -13.00 3.28 -13.38
C ASN A 76 -13.59 2.13 -12.55
N TYR A 77 -13.88 2.32 -11.25
CA TYR A 77 -14.71 1.36 -10.52
C TYR A 77 -16.22 1.66 -10.54
N GLU A 78 -16.64 2.59 -11.40
CA GLU A 78 -18.02 2.70 -11.87
C GLU A 78 -18.07 2.54 -13.40
N GLN A 79 -18.27 1.30 -13.89
CA GLN A 79 -18.90 1.01 -15.18
C GLN A 79 -19.58 -0.36 -15.07
#